data_AF-A0A7L4ZIK0-F1
#
_entry.id   AF-A0A7L4ZIK0-F1
#
_cell.length_a   1.000
_cell.length_b   1.000
_cell.length_c   1.000
_cell.angle_alpha   90.00
_cell.angle_beta   90.00
_cell.angle_gamma   90.00
#
_symmetry.space_group_name_H-M   'P 1'
#
loop_
_entity.id
_entity.type
_entity.pdbx_description
1 polymer ?
#
loop_
_entity_poly.entity_id
_entity_poly.type
_entity_poly.pdbx_seq_one_letter_code
_entity_poly.pdbx_strand_id
1 'polypeptide(L)' 'MNYKKILFIGFCIASLTSCVAVKEYEKVNLNDPDMKLSASSIERFETNFQIYREAASGANGGKTGGGCGCN' A
#
# COMPACT_ATOMS: atom_id res chain seq x y z
N MET A 1 -26.27 -7.60 -30.27
CA MET A 1 -24.94 -7.65 -29.63
C MET A 1 -24.05 -8.58 -30.43
N ASN A 2 -22.93 -8.10 -30.98
CA ASN A 2 -22.02 -8.92 -31.77
C ASN A 2 -21.43 -10.04 -30.88
N TYR A 3 -21.48 -11.29 -31.33
CA TYR A 3 -20.98 -12.48 -30.60
C TYR A 3 -19.53 -12.32 -30.10
N LYS A 4 -18.69 -11.58 -30.84
CA LYS A 4 -17.34 -11.20 -30.43
C LYS A 4 -17.30 -10.41 -29.11
N LYS A 5 -18.25 -9.52 -28.87
CA LYS A 5 -18.35 -8.75 -27.62
C LYS A 5 -18.76 -9.65 -26.44
N ILE A 6 -19.64 -10.63 -26.67
CA ILE A 6 -20.07 -11.59 -25.65
C ILE A 6 -18.90 -12.49 -25.24
N LEU A 7 -18.13 -12.99 -26.21
CA LEU A 7 -16.91 -13.77 -25.94
C LEU A 7 -15.86 -12.99 -25.15
N PHE A 8 -15.62 -11.72 -25.52
CA PHE A 8 -14.66 -10.87 -24.83
C PHE A 8 -15.07 -10.61 -23.36
N ILE A 9 -16.33 -10.29 -23.12
CA ILE A 9 -16.85 -10.08 -21.76
C ILE A 9 -16.78 -11.37 -20.94
N GLY A 10 -17.10 -12.52 -21.53
CA GLY A 10 -16.97 -13.82 -20.87
C GLY A 10 -15.52 -14.13 -20.44
N PHE A 11 -14.54 -13.81 -21.28
CA PHE A 11 -13.12 -13.98 -20.97
C PHE A 11 -12.67 -13.09 -19.79
N CYS A 12 -13.07 -11.81 -19.79
CA CYS A 12 -12.73 -10.88 -18.70
C CYS A 12 -13.32 -11.31 -17.34
N ILE A 13 -14.51 -11.91 -17.33
CA ILE A 13 -15.14 -12.39 -16.09
C ILE A 13 -14.40 -13.63 -15.56
N ALA A 14 -13.98 -14.53 -16.45
CA ALA A 14 -13.25 -15.73 -16.07
C ALA A 14 -11.88 -15.42 -15.43
N SER A 15 -11.19 -14.35 -15.85
CA SER A 15 -9.88 -13.99 -15.31
C SER A 15 -9.90 -13.41 -13.88
N LEU A 16 -11.08 -13.09 -13.34
CA LEU A 16 -11.23 -12.53 -11.98
C LEU A 16 -11.40 -13.60 -10.88
N THR A 17 -11.37 -14.89 -11.23
CA THR A 17 -11.71 -16.00 -10.32
C THR A 17 -10.58 -16.49 -9.41
N SER A 18 -9.42 -15.83 -9.40
CA SER A 18 -8.23 -16.31 -8.68
C SER A 18 -8.19 -15.97 -7.17
N CYS A 19 -9.17 -15.24 -6.63
CA CYS A 19 -9.18 -14.88 -5.21
C CYS A 19 -9.57 -16.08 -4.35
N VAL A 20 -8.69 -16.48 -3.42
CA VAL A 20 -8.91 -17.60 -2.48
C VAL A 20 -8.81 -17.09 -1.05
N ALA A 21 -9.67 -17.61 -0.17
CA ALA A 21 -9.58 -17.32 1.26
C ALA A 21 -8.33 -17.99 1.87
N VAL A 22 -7.46 -17.19 2.47
CA VAL A 22 -6.23 -17.66 3.13
C VAL A 22 -6.59 -18.30 4.47
N LYS A 23 -5.98 -19.46 4.77
CA LYS A 23 -6.23 -20.17 6.02
C LYS A 23 -5.75 -19.35 7.21
N GLU A 24 -6.45 -19.45 8.35
CA GLU A 24 -6.21 -18.61 9.53
C GLU A 24 -4.75 -18.60 9.99
N TYR A 25 -4.07 -19.76 9.95
CA TYR A 25 -2.68 -19.89 10.36
C TYR A 25 -1.67 -19.30 9.35
N GLU A 26 -2.04 -19.16 8.07
CA GLU A 26 -1.19 -18.55 7.04
C GLU A 26 -1.27 -17.02 7.09
N LYS A 27 -2.29 -16.45 7.76
CA LYS A 27 -2.44 -15.00 7.97
C LYS A 27 -1.32 -14.41 8.81
N VAL A 28 -0.61 -15.21 9.61
CA VAL A 28 0.58 -14.76 10.36
C VAL A 28 1.69 -14.25 9.44
N ASN A 29 1.82 -14.84 8.23
CA ASN A 29 2.81 -14.42 7.24
C ASN A 29 2.38 -13.18 6.45
N LEU A 30 1.07 -12.90 6.41
CA LEU A 30 0.51 -11.70 5.77
C LEU A 30 0.53 -10.49 6.70
N ASN A 31 0.38 -10.73 8.00
CA ASN A 31 0.39 -9.70 9.03
C ASN A 31 1.80 -9.53 9.60
N ASP A 32 2.78 -9.40 8.70
CA ASP A 32 4.14 -9.07 9.07
C ASP A 32 4.15 -7.60 9.58
N PRO A 33 4.67 -7.33 10.80
CA PRO A 33 4.78 -5.96 11.30
C PRO A 33 5.53 -5.01 10.36
N ASP A 34 6.43 -5.53 9.51
CA ASP A 34 7.18 -4.75 8.53
C ASP A 34 6.34 -4.37 7.29
N MET A 35 5.22 -5.05 7.04
CA MET A 35 4.29 -4.71 5.94
C MET A 35 3.33 -3.55 6.28
N LYS A 36 3.43 -2.97 7.48
CA LYS A 36 2.58 -1.84 7.87
C LYS A 36 2.92 -0.62 7.00
N LEU A 37 1.93 -0.09 6.29
CA LEU A 37 2.02 1.12 5.46
C LEU A 37 2.12 2.42 6.30
N SER A 38 2.87 2.39 7.39
CA SER A 38 3.13 3.53 8.25
C SER A 38 4.58 3.51 8.67
N ALA A 39 5.19 4.69 8.77
CA ALA A 39 6.55 4.82 9.27
C ALA A 39 6.70 4.15 10.63
N SER A 40 7.76 3.36 10.78
CA SER A 40 8.20 2.81 12.05
C SER A 40 8.60 3.94 13.00
N SER A 41 8.48 3.70 14.30
CA SER A 41 8.85 4.68 15.33
C SER A 41 10.34 5.06 15.25
N ILE A 42 11.20 4.15 14.77
CA ILE A 42 12.64 4.38 14.65
C ILE A 42 12.99 5.33 13.50
N GLU A 43 12.20 5.30 12.41
CA GLU A 43 12.38 6.18 11.24
C GLU A 43 12.16 7.65 11.58
N ARG A 44 11.51 7.95 12.73
CA ARG A 44 11.40 9.30 13.25
C ARG A 44 12.77 9.94 13.52
N PHE A 45 13.73 9.18 14.04
CA PHE A 45 15.06 9.71 14.32
C PHE A 45 15.84 10.02 13.04
N GLU A 46 15.75 9.14 12.05
CA GLU A 46 16.33 9.34 10.73
C GLU A 46 15.72 10.56 10.02
N THR A 47 14.39 10.65 10.02
CA THR A 47 13.66 11.79 9.46
C THR A 47 14.07 13.09 10.15
N ASN A 48 14.21 13.09 11.48
CA ASN A 48 14.66 14.28 12.22
C ASN A 48 16.08 14.70 11.78
N PHE A 49 17.00 13.75 11.64
CA PHE A 49 18.35 14.04 11.16
C PHE A 49 18.33 14.68 9.77
N GLN A 50 17.55 14.13 8.83
CA GLN A 50 17.40 14.66 7.48
C GLN A 50 16.76 16.05 7.48
N ILE A 51 15.71 16.29 8.29
CA ILE A 51 15.09 17.61 8.46
C ILE A 51 16.13 18.62 8.98
N TYR A 52 16.84 18.28 10.05
CA TYR A 52 17.79 19.20 10.69
C TYR A 52 18.99 19.52 9.80
N ARG A 53 19.50 18.54 9.07
CA ARG A 53 20.71 18.69 8.25
C ARG A 53 20.43 19.21 6.85
N GLU A 54 19.35 18.76 6.22
CA GLU A 54 19.08 18.96 4.80
C GLU A 54 17.85 19.83 4.53
N ALA A 55 17.19 20.32 5.59
CA ALA A 55 15.90 21.02 5.49
C ALA A 55 14.85 20.22 4.69
N ALA A 56 14.97 18.88 4.70
CA ALA A 56 14.08 18.00 3.96
C ALA A 56 12.65 18.09 4.53
N SER A 57 11.66 18.42 3.71
CA SER A 57 10.24 18.40 4.07
C SER A 57 9.53 17.28 3.31
N GLY A 58 9.34 16.13 3.96
CA GLY A 58 8.65 14.96 3.39
C GLY A 58 7.17 14.87 3.77
N ALA A 59 6.37 14.15 3.00
CA ALA A 59 4.94 13.92 3.24
C ALA A 59 4.71 12.80 4.28
N ASN A 60 5.24 12.96 5.48
CA ASN A 60 5.30 11.89 6.49
C ASN A 60 4.09 11.90 7.45
N GLY A 61 3.04 12.68 7.13
CA GLY A 61 1.81 12.77 7.93
C GLY A 61 1.96 13.39 9.33
N GLY A 62 3.15 13.91 9.68
CA GLY A 62 3.45 14.53 10.98
C GLY A 62 3.59 16.05 10.92
N LYS A 63 3.65 16.70 12.09
CA LYS A 63 3.75 18.18 12.20
C LYS A 63 4.99 18.79 11.51
N THR A 64 6.04 18.00 11.33
CA THR A 64 7.31 18.39 10.71
C THR A 64 7.42 18.01 9.24
N GLY A 65 6.44 17.28 8.69
CA GLY A 65 6.41 16.82 7.30
C GLY A 65 5.19 17.37 6.57
N GLY A 66 5.32 18.56 6.00
CA GLY A 66 4.24 19.27 5.30
C GLY A 66 3.97 18.69 3.92
N GLY A 67 3.32 17.54 3.84
CA GLY A 67 2.67 17.07 2.60
C GLY A 67 1.21 17.52 2.55
N CYS A 68 0.66 17.73 1.34
CA CYS A 68 -0.77 17.99 1.09
C CYS A 68 -1.72 17.00 1.78
N GLY A 69 -1.24 15.82 2.20
CA GLY A 69 -2.10 14.78 2.75
C GLY A 69 -3.22 14.44 1.77
N CYS A 70 -2.88 14.31 0.49
CA CYS A 70 -3.85 13.86 -0.49
C CYS A 70 -4.00 12.34 -0.31
N ASN A 71 -5.10 11.92 0.33
CA ASN A 71 -5.58 10.54 0.40
C ASN A 71 -6.65 10.36 -0.68
#